data_AF-A0A1M6SG64-F1
#
_entry.id   AF-A0A1M6SG64-F1
#
_cell.length_a   1.000
_cell.length_b   1.000
_cell.length_c   1.000
_cell.angle_alpha   90.00
_cell.angle_beta   90.00
_cell.angle_gamma   90.00
#
_symmetry.space_group_name_H-M   'P 1'
#
loop_
_entity.id
_entity.type
_entity.pdbx_description
1 polymer ?
#
loop_
_entity_poly.entity_id
_entity_poly.type
_entity_poly.pdbx_seq_one_letter_code
_entity_poly.pdbx_strand_id
1 'polypeptide(L)'
;MAKEQKQVCDLKSGKRMTVAQSNEHLRVGESSAWNAKRAGNLDLTRSHLNFEVGKGGVILEVDKKTSIPQRIKSIFAERGIKDPNAGLSDEALEKPRVGVRTHANIILNGSTETMRKLAFGNQDVKYEKDADNSHVTRCKDIETWAVDMYNFIAKKYGEENIAAFVVHLDESNPHCHCTLLPITKTNKLSWVEVFSGKDKYEFGQRLRQLHDELAEVNDKWGLKRGDSILETGAQHKSYLQWLKEQVATNKETIKVQVQTIQENKDQLYLINAAIKRAETKLKGLTTMVKNLENKKQQIDDQIRTLDKELENGKASNREELEALKQKLNAEREKIEANIADKNEKLNAATSELQELAQRKAKLKENYDELQRKVNKELPTIFDKATHDMSVSLWEETVQNFKKDKADFEQFSRELPPNLRVKFDSLLEDSVLVEMAEHGNDIAATAAALFLGYVDKATDFAESNGGGGASPGTGWGRKEDEDEEAYKRRCCIMGRMMMRPAGRKLKRS
;
A
#
# COMPACT_ATOMS: atom_id res chain seq x y z
N MET A 1 -7.36 21.76 4.31
CA MET A 1 -8.35 22.05 3.25
C MET A 1 -8.81 20.73 2.66
N ALA A 2 -10.11 20.52 2.46
CA ALA A 2 -10.61 19.30 1.82
C ALA A 2 -10.02 19.21 0.40
N LYS A 3 -9.56 18.03 0.00
CA LYS A 3 -8.98 17.80 -1.32
C LYS A 3 -10.09 17.95 -2.36
N GLU A 4 -9.88 18.77 -3.38
CA GLU A 4 -10.85 18.90 -4.47
C GLU A 4 -11.07 17.55 -5.17
N GLN A 5 -12.33 17.21 -5.40
CA GLN A 5 -12.74 15.99 -6.09
C GLN A 5 -12.74 16.27 -7.59
N LYS A 6 -11.96 15.49 -8.35
CA LYS A 6 -11.71 15.69 -9.78
C LYS A 6 -12.17 14.51 -10.61
N GLN A 7 -12.61 14.80 -11.83
CA GLN A 7 -12.91 13.81 -12.86
C GLN A 7 -11.64 13.19 -13.45
N VAL A 8 -11.78 12.02 -14.05
CA VAL A 8 -10.74 11.35 -14.83
C VAL A 8 -11.36 10.86 -16.14
N CYS A 9 -10.65 11.13 -17.23
CA CYS A 9 -10.95 10.58 -18.54
C CYS A 9 -9.63 10.16 -19.17
N ASP A 10 -9.41 8.86 -19.33
CA ASP A 10 -8.27 8.31 -20.06
C ASP A 10 -8.76 7.83 -21.44
N LEU A 11 -8.03 8.19 -22.49
CA LEU A 11 -8.36 7.81 -23.87
C LEU A 11 -7.15 7.15 -24.49
N LYS A 12 -7.27 5.84 -24.73
CA LYS A 12 -6.22 5.03 -25.35
C LYS A 12 -6.69 4.45 -26.67
N SER A 13 -5.81 4.53 -27.68
CA SER A 13 -6.07 3.90 -28.97
C SER A 13 -5.74 2.41 -28.93
N GLY A 14 -6.56 1.58 -29.55
CA GLY A 14 -6.27 0.18 -29.80
C GLY A 14 -6.36 -0.18 -31.28
N LYS A 15 -5.52 -1.12 -31.73
CA LYS A 15 -5.53 -1.64 -33.11
C LYS A 15 -6.41 -2.86 -33.27
N ARG A 16 -6.57 -3.65 -32.21
CA ARG A 16 -7.48 -4.80 -32.15
C ARG A 16 -7.88 -5.02 -30.70
N MET A 17 -9.18 -5.19 -30.46
CA MET A 17 -9.69 -5.62 -29.16
C MET A 17 -9.39 -7.11 -29.04
N THR A 18 -8.62 -7.52 -28.03
CA THR A 18 -8.30 -8.93 -27.81
C THR A 18 -9.42 -9.61 -27.01
N VAL A 19 -9.49 -10.93 -27.10
CA VAL A 19 -10.42 -11.71 -26.26
C VAL A 19 -10.06 -11.57 -24.78
N ALA A 20 -8.77 -11.51 -24.44
CA ALA A 20 -8.32 -11.31 -23.07
C ALA A 20 -8.80 -9.97 -22.48
N GLN A 21 -8.61 -8.86 -23.21
CA GLN A 21 -9.09 -7.55 -22.79
C GLN A 21 -10.63 -7.50 -22.73
N SER A 22 -11.30 -8.16 -23.68
CA SER A 22 -12.76 -8.30 -23.64
C SER A 22 -13.22 -9.07 -22.40
N ASN A 23 -12.53 -10.13 -22.01
CA ASN A 23 -12.88 -10.94 -20.85
C ASN A 23 -12.63 -10.18 -19.55
N GLU A 24 -11.64 -9.30 -19.50
CA GLU A 24 -11.41 -8.39 -18.38
C GLU A 24 -12.58 -7.40 -18.24
N HIS A 25 -12.96 -6.71 -19.32
CA HIS A 25 -14.09 -5.77 -19.29
C HIS A 25 -15.42 -6.48 -19.00
N LEU A 26 -15.70 -7.62 -19.65
CA LEU A 26 -16.97 -8.32 -19.51
C LEU A 26 -16.97 -9.30 -18.35
N ARG A 27 -15.87 -9.39 -17.60
CA ARG A 27 -15.81 -10.22 -16.39
C ARG A 27 -16.12 -11.69 -16.73
N VAL A 28 -15.53 -12.19 -17.82
CA VAL A 28 -15.69 -13.56 -18.34
C VAL A 28 -14.56 -14.43 -17.80
N GLY A 29 -14.91 -15.51 -17.07
CA GLY A 29 -13.94 -16.46 -16.51
C GLY A 29 -13.37 -16.08 -15.13
N GLU A 30 -13.94 -15.06 -14.46
CA GLU A 30 -13.56 -14.64 -13.11
C GLU A 30 -13.68 -15.76 -12.05
N SER A 31 -14.59 -16.72 -12.26
CA SER A 31 -14.85 -17.81 -11.32
C SER A 31 -13.77 -18.90 -11.29
N SER A 32 -12.76 -18.83 -12.16
CA SER A 32 -11.60 -19.69 -12.03
C SER A 32 -10.74 -19.17 -10.86
N ALA A 33 -10.41 -20.05 -9.90
CA ALA A 33 -9.54 -19.75 -8.77
C ALA A 33 -8.16 -19.16 -9.18
N TRP A 34 -7.81 -19.31 -10.46
CA TRP A 34 -6.62 -18.80 -11.11
C TRP A 34 -6.74 -17.32 -11.52
N ASN A 35 -7.88 -16.88 -12.09
CA ASN A 35 -8.10 -15.46 -12.44
C ASN A 35 -8.31 -14.57 -11.20
N ALA A 36 -8.98 -15.11 -10.16
CA ALA A 36 -9.21 -14.44 -8.88
C ALA A 36 -7.92 -14.02 -8.15
N LYS A 37 -6.85 -14.83 -8.26
CA LYS A 37 -5.54 -14.55 -7.64
C LYS A 37 -4.70 -13.52 -8.40
N ARG A 38 -5.02 -13.29 -9.69
CA ARG A 38 -4.24 -12.42 -10.60
C ARG A 38 -4.72 -10.97 -10.58
N ALA A 39 -6.00 -10.75 -10.29
CA ALA A 39 -6.59 -9.42 -10.18
C ALA A 39 -6.51 -8.94 -8.72
N GLY A 40 -5.32 -8.55 -8.26
CA GLY A 40 -5.06 -8.26 -6.83
C GLY A 40 -5.97 -7.21 -6.16
N ASN A 41 -6.67 -6.36 -6.93
CA ASN A 41 -7.61 -5.34 -6.45
C ASN A 41 -9.10 -5.66 -6.72
N LEU A 42 -9.40 -6.86 -7.21
CA LEU A 42 -10.74 -7.28 -7.58
C LEU A 42 -11.44 -7.95 -6.38
N ASP A 43 -12.62 -7.47 -6.06
CA ASP A 43 -13.52 -8.06 -5.07
C ASP A 43 -14.65 -8.80 -5.79
N LEU A 44 -14.48 -10.12 -5.89
CA LEU A 44 -15.44 -11.00 -6.56
C LEU A 44 -16.83 -10.97 -5.92
N THR A 45 -16.93 -10.65 -4.63
CA THR A 45 -18.22 -10.58 -3.95
C THR A 45 -19.07 -9.41 -4.46
N ARG A 46 -18.44 -8.39 -5.07
CA ARG A 46 -19.10 -7.24 -5.71
C ARG A 46 -19.23 -7.35 -7.23
N SER A 47 -18.70 -8.40 -7.87
CA SER A 47 -18.76 -8.57 -9.33
C SER A 47 -20.19 -8.55 -9.89
N HIS A 48 -21.16 -9.04 -9.11
CA HIS A 48 -22.58 -9.03 -9.43
C HIS A 48 -23.21 -7.63 -9.48
N LEU A 49 -22.52 -6.62 -8.95
CA LEU A 49 -22.95 -5.22 -8.98
C LEU A 49 -22.59 -4.52 -10.29
N ASN A 50 -21.67 -5.09 -11.08
CA ASN A 50 -21.29 -4.53 -12.38
C ASN A 50 -22.49 -4.49 -13.33
N PHE A 51 -22.47 -3.55 -14.27
CA PHE A 51 -23.53 -3.40 -15.27
C PHE A 51 -23.03 -2.82 -16.57
N GLU A 52 -23.86 -2.90 -17.59
CA GLU A 52 -23.67 -2.23 -18.87
C GLU A 52 -24.69 -1.12 -19.07
N VAL A 53 -24.29 -0.08 -19.80
CA VAL A 53 -25.20 0.93 -20.33
C VAL A 53 -25.40 0.65 -21.82
N GLY A 54 -26.59 0.20 -22.18
CA GLY A 54 -27.00 -0.07 -23.54
C GLY A 54 -27.53 1.17 -24.26
N LYS A 55 -27.87 0.98 -25.54
CA LYS A 55 -28.49 2.02 -26.39
C LYS A 55 -29.72 2.62 -25.73
N GLY A 56 -29.87 3.93 -25.82
CA GLY A 56 -30.89 4.74 -25.15
C GLY A 56 -30.59 5.01 -23.66
N GLY A 57 -29.39 4.67 -23.17
CA GLY A 57 -29.05 4.82 -21.75
C GLY A 57 -29.74 3.78 -20.85
N VAL A 58 -30.07 2.61 -21.40
CA VAL A 58 -30.74 1.54 -20.66
C VAL A 58 -29.72 0.76 -19.84
N ILE A 59 -29.98 0.58 -18.54
CA ILE A 59 -29.14 -0.24 -17.67
C ILE A 59 -29.41 -1.72 -17.93
N LEU A 60 -28.35 -2.48 -18.21
CA LEU A 60 -28.39 -3.90 -18.51
C LEU A 60 -27.41 -4.66 -17.61
N GLU A 61 -27.66 -5.95 -17.42
CA GLU A 61 -26.63 -6.85 -16.89
C GLU A 61 -25.46 -6.96 -17.87
N VAL A 62 -24.27 -7.27 -17.35
CA VAL A 62 -23.08 -7.46 -18.20
C VAL A 62 -23.29 -8.67 -19.11
N ASP A 63 -23.25 -8.44 -20.43
CA ASP A 63 -23.39 -9.52 -21.41
C ASP A 63 -22.04 -10.26 -21.55
N LYS A 64 -21.93 -11.32 -20.76
CA LYS A 64 -20.80 -12.26 -20.74
C LYS A 64 -20.80 -13.24 -21.92
N LYS A 65 -21.85 -13.26 -22.77
CA LYS A 65 -21.99 -14.22 -23.88
C LYS A 65 -21.40 -13.68 -25.17
N THR A 66 -21.59 -12.38 -25.44
CA THR A 66 -21.08 -11.74 -26.66
C THR A 66 -19.83 -10.93 -26.37
N SER A 67 -18.68 -11.45 -26.80
CA SER A 67 -17.40 -10.76 -26.63
C SER A 67 -17.37 -9.42 -27.38
N ILE A 68 -16.64 -8.43 -26.84
CA ILE A 68 -16.48 -7.12 -27.48
C ILE A 68 -15.94 -7.25 -28.93
N PRO A 69 -14.96 -8.12 -29.24
CA PRO A 69 -14.53 -8.36 -30.63
C PRO A 69 -15.67 -8.80 -31.56
N GLN A 70 -16.58 -9.66 -31.10
CA GLN A 70 -17.76 -10.07 -31.88
C GLN A 70 -18.72 -8.89 -32.07
N ARG A 71 -18.92 -8.06 -31.04
CA ARG A 71 -19.74 -6.83 -31.15
C ARG A 71 -19.15 -5.88 -32.19
N ILE A 72 -17.83 -5.63 -32.16
CA ILE A 72 -17.11 -4.80 -33.14
C ILE A 72 -17.27 -5.36 -34.56
N LYS A 73 -17.09 -6.69 -34.73
CA LYS A 73 -17.26 -7.35 -36.03
C LYS A 73 -18.68 -7.19 -36.56
N SER A 74 -19.69 -7.27 -35.69
CA SER A 74 -21.09 -7.08 -36.06
C SER A 74 -21.36 -5.64 -36.50
N ILE A 75 -20.85 -4.64 -35.77
CA ILE A 75 -20.97 -3.22 -36.16
C ILE A 75 -20.30 -2.96 -37.51
N PHE A 76 -19.12 -3.53 -37.75
CA PHE A 76 -18.44 -3.41 -39.04
C PHE A 76 -19.25 -4.06 -40.17
N ALA A 77 -19.82 -5.24 -39.94
CA ALA A 77 -20.67 -5.92 -40.93
C ALA A 77 -21.95 -5.12 -41.24
N GLU A 78 -22.65 -4.64 -40.21
CA GLU A 78 -23.86 -3.80 -40.34
C GLU A 78 -23.59 -2.52 -41.14
N ARG A 79 -22.37 -1.99 -41.02
CA ARG A 79 -21.94 -0.76 -41.71
C ARG A 79 -21.23 -1.00 -43.03
N GLY A 80 -21.02 -2.24 -43.45
CA GLY A 80 -20.25 -2.57 -44.65
C GLY A 80 -18.78 -2.11 -44.58
N ILE A 81 -18.22 -2.00 -43.37
CA ILE A 81 -16.82 -1.62 -43.15
C ILE A 81 -15.97 -2.88 -43.12
N LYS A 82 -14.96 -2.95 -43.98
CA LYS A 82 -13.94 -4.00 -43.91
C LYS A 82 -12.93 -3.67 -42.83
N ASP A 83 -12.62 -4.62 -41.95
CA ASP A 83 -11.56 -4.45 -40.95
C ASP A 83 -10.20 -4.23 -41.65
N PRO A 84 -9.56 -3.05 -41.48
CA PRO A 84 -8.27 -2.76 -42.11
C PRO A 84 -7.12 -3.61 -41.58
N ASN A 85 -7.30 -4.25 -40.42
CA ASN A 85 -6.31 -5.10 -39.80
C ASN A 85 -6.60 -6.59 -40.02
N ALA A 86 -7.59 -6.94 -40.83
CA ALA A 86 -7.89 -8.33 -41.17
C ALA A 86 -6.65 -9.02 -41.78
N GLY A 87 -6.29 -10.19 -41.25
CA GLY A 87 -5.13 -10.96 -41.71
C GLY A 87 -3.79 -10.60 -41.05
N LEU A 88 -3.73 -9.56 -40.22
CA LEU A 88 -2.55 -9.29 -39.38
C LEU A 88 -2.59 -10.12 -38.10
N SER A 89 -1.45 -10.70 -37.71
CA SER A 89 -1.30 -11.34 -36.40
C SER A 89 -1.21 -10.30 -35.28
N ASP A 90 -1.44 -10.71 -34.04
CA ASP A 90 -1.39 -9.80 -32.90
C ASP A 90 0.04 -9.30 -32.67
N GLU A 91 1.06 -10.13 -32.88
CA GLU A 91 2.48 -9.74 -32.81
C GLU A 91 2.85 -8.73 -33.89
N ALA A 92 2.23 -8.81 -35.07
CA ALA A 92 2.41 -7.82 -36.12
C ALA A 92 1.82 -6.46 -35.70
N LEU A 93 0.67 -6.46 -35.03
CA LEU A 93 0.00 -5.24 -34.57
C LEU A 93 0.72 -4.57 -33.39
N GLU A 94 1.53 -5.29 -32.62
CA GLU A 94 2.38 -4.68 -31.59
C GLU A 94 3.47 -3.78 -32.17
N LYS A 95 3.92 -4.05 -33.41
CA LYS A 95 4.99 -3.26 -34.04
C LYS A 95 4.55 -1.81 -34.29
N PRO A 96 5.45 -0.84 -34.04
CA PRO A 96 5.19 0.56 -34.37
C PRO A 96 4.85 0.71 -35.85
N ARG A 97 3.87 1.59 -36.16
CA ARG A 97 3.43 1.92 -37.53
C ARG A 97 2.78 0.77 -38.34
N VAL A 98 2.59 -0.41 -37.75
CA VAL A 98 1.84 -1.51 -38.37
C VAL A 98 0.38 -1.49 -37.93
N GLY A 99 -0.55 -1.62 -38.88
CA GLY A 99 -2.00 -1.64 -38.61
C GLY A 99 -2.60 -0.27 -38.31
N VAL A 100 -3.93 -0.22 -38.34
CA VAL A 100 -4.76 0.97 -38.12
C VAL A 100 -5.38 0.92 -36.72
N ARG A 101 -5.57 2.08 -36.08
CA ARG A 101 -6.33 2.17 -34.83
C ARG A 101 -7.82 1.98 -35.12
N THR A 102 -8.41 0.93 -34.58
CA THR A 102 -9.79 0.49 -34.88
C THR A 102 -10.77 0.81 -33.77
N HIS A 103 -10.29 1.08 -32.55
CA HIS A 103 -11.12 1.46 -31.42
C HIS A 103 -10.37 2.38 -30.45
N ALA A 104 -11.14 3.10 -29.64
CA ALA A 104 -10.71 3.84 -28.46
C ALA A 104 -11.21 3.08 -27.23
N ASN A 105 -10.32 2.84 -26.27
CA ASN A 105 -10.68 2.45 -24.91
C ASN A 105 -10.70 3.74 -24.08
N ILE A 106 -11.89 4.16 -23.68
CA ILE A 106 -12.11 5.36 -22.88
C ILE A 106 -12.48 4.91 -21.47
N ILE A 107 -11.68 5.32 -20.48
CA ILE A 107 -11.97 5.07 -19.07
C ILE A 107 -12.45 6.37 -18.44
N LEU A 108 -13.68 6.38 -17.93
CA LEU A 108 -14.21 7.52 -17.18
C LEU A 108 -14.38 7.13 -15.72
N ASN A 109 -13.92 8.00 -14.82
CA ASN A 109 -14.15 7.89 -13.40
C ASN A 109 -14.00 9.26 -12.73
N GLY A 110 -13.93 9.26 -11.41
CA GLY A 110 -13.61 10.42 -10.61
C GLY A 110 -12.81 10.05 -9.38
N SER A 111 -12.67 11.04 -8.51
CA SER A 111 -12.02 10.86 -7.22
C SER A 111 -12.71 9.78 -6.40
N THR A 112 -11.90 8.90 -5.81
CA THR A 112 -12.34 7.64 -5.21
C THR A 112 -13.45 7.79 -4.19
N GLU A 113 -13.38 8.82 -3.34
CA GLU A 113 -14.39 9.09 -2.32
C GLU A 113 -15.75 9.39 -2.96
N THR A 114 -15.78 10.26 -3.96
CA THR A 114 -17.02 10.62 -4.68
C THR A 114 -17.59 9.41 -5.41
N MET A 115 -16.76 8.67 -6.15
CA MET A 115 -17.21 7.51 -6.90
C MET A 115 -17.76 6.40 -5.99
N ARG A 116 -17.11 6.12 -4.85
CA ARG A 116 -17.60 5.15 -3.86
C ARG A 116 -18.92 5.59 -3.23
N LYS A 117 -19.07 6.89 -2.95
CA LYS A 117 -20.32 7.44 -2.44
C LYS A 117 -21.46 7.33 -3.47
N LEU A 118 -21.19 7.57 -4.74
CA LEU A 118 -22.19 7.36 -5.81
C LEU A 118 -22.55 5.88 -5.97
N ALA A 119 -21.57 4.99 -5.84
CA ALA A 119 -21.76 3.55 -6.01
C ALA A 119 -22.46 2.86 -4.85
N PHE A 120 -22.13 3.23 -3.62
CA PHE A 120 -22.53 2.48 -2.42
C PHE A 120 -23.22 3.35 -1.35
N GLY A 121 -23.27 4.67 -1.53
CA GLY A 121 -23.87 5.59 -0.57
C GLY A 121 -23.12 5.58 0.77
N ASN A 122 -23.85 5.31 1.84
CA ASN A 122 -23.32 5.20 3.21
C ASN A 122 -23.15 3.74 3.67
N GLN A 123 -23.21 2.76 2.75
CA GLN A 123 -23.02 1.36 3.10
C GLN A 123 -21.59 1.12 3.58
N ASP A 124 -21.44 0.21 4.55
CA ASP A 124 -20.13 -0.24 5.00
C ASP A 124 -19.53 -1.19 3.97
N VAL A 125 -18.56 -0.68 3.20
CA VAL A 125 -17.83 -1.41 2.17
C VAL A 125 -16.38 -1.57 2.62
N LYS A 126 -15.94 -2.81 2.70
CA LYS A 126 -14.60 -3.20 3.12
C LYS A 126 -13.69 -3.27 1.90
N TYR A 127 -12.55 -2.58 1.93
CA TYR A 127 -11.61 -2.52 0.81
C TYR A 127 -10.32 -3.29 1.10
N GLU A 128 -10.29 -4.03 2.21
CA GLU A 128 -9.24 -4.99 2.53
C GLU A 128 -9.26 -6.18 1.57
N LYS A 129 -8.10 -6.79 1.37
CA LYS A 129 -7.97 -8.01 0.56
C LYS A 129 -8.81 -9.13 1.19
N ASP A 130 -9.53 -9.88 0.34
CA ASP A 130 -10.40 -11.00 0.73
C ASP A 130 -11.60 -10.61 1.63
N ALA A 131 -11.95 -9.33 1.70
CA ALA A 131 -13.15 -8.88 2.41
C ALA A 131 -14.42 -9.35 1.69
N ASP A 132 -15.42 -9.77 2.48
CA ASP A 132 -16.74 -10.11 1.97
C ASP A 132 -17.66 -8.89 1.98
N ASN A 133 -18.10 -8.50 0.78
CA ASN A 133 -19.04 -7.42 0.53
C ASN A 133 -20.30 -7.93 -0.21
N SER A 134 -20.64 -9.21 -0.09
CA SER A 134 -21.83 -9.80 -0.73
C SER A 134 -23.15 -9.13 -0.29
N HIS A 135 -23.15 -8.43 0.87
CA HIS A 135 -24.30 -7.66 1.37
C HIS A 135 -24.49 -6.31 0.68
N VAL A 136 -23.47 -5.83 -0.04
CA VAL A 136 -23.48 -4.50 -0.64
C VAL A 136 -24.36 -4.50 -1.87
N THR A 137 -25.17 -3.45 -2.01
CA THR A 137 -25.99 -3.21 -3.20
C THR A 137 -25.57 -1.91 -3.87
N ARG A 138 -25.64 -1.84 -5.20
CA ARG A 138 -25.31 -0.60 -5.92
C ARG A 138 -26.44 0.43 -5.78
N CYS A 139 -26.07 1.70 -5.66
CA CYS A 139 -27.03 2.80 -5.61
C CYS A 139 -27.47 3.26 -7.01
N LYS A 140 -28.62 3.92 -7.09
CA LYS A 140 -29.12 4.49 -8.35
C LYS A 140 -28.30 5.69 -8.85
N ASP A 141 -27.57 6.34 -7.95
CA ASP A 141 -26.74 7.50 -8.28
C ASP A 141 -25.61 7.11 -9.24
N ILE A 142 -24.93 5.97 -9.05
CA ILE A 142 -23.90 5.50 -9.98
C ILE A 142 -24.47 5.08 -11.34
N GLU A 143 -25.68 4.53 -11.38
CA GLU A 143 -26.37 4.21 -12.63
C GLU A 143 -26.69 5.49 -13.41
N THR A 144 -27.21 6.51 -12.71
CA THR A 144 -27.55 7.81 -13.31
C THR A 144 -26.29 8.53 -13.81
N TRP A 145 -25.21 8.51 -13.02
CA TRP A 145 -23.91 9.02 -13.43
C TRP A 145 -23.39 8.29 -14.68
N ALA A 146 -23.46 6.97 -14.72
CA ALA A 146 -23.02 6.18 -15.87
C ALA A 146 -23.83 6.49 -17.14
N VAL A 147 -25.15 6.73 -17.00
CA VAL A 147 -26.02 7.16 -18.10
C VAL A 147 -25.65 8.55 -18.60
N ASP A 148 -25.30 9.50 -17.71
CA ASP A 148 -24.81 10.81 -18.13
C ASP A 148 -23.49 10.70 -18.92
N MET A 149 -22.57 9.86 -18.43
CA MET A 149 -21.29 9.61 -19.11
C MET A 149 -21.51 8.95 -20.47
N TYR A 150 -22.42 7.97 -20.55
CA TYR A 150 -22.83 7.33 -21.80
C TYR A 150 -23.41 8.34 -22.78
N ASN A 151 -24.38 9.15 -22.34
CA ASN A 151 -25.03 10.17 -23.16
C ASN A 151 -24.05 11.23 -23.65
N PHE A 152 -23.08 11.61 -22.83
CA PHE A 152 -22.00 12.51 -23.22
C PHE A 152 -21.18 11.94 -24.39
N ILE A 153 -20.71 10.70 -24.26
CA ILE A 153 -19.93 10.01 -25.30
C ILE A 153 -20.79 9.80 -26.56
N ALA A 154 -22.02 9.34 -26.41
CA ALA A 154 -22.97 9.08 -27.49
C ALA A 154 -23.28 10.38 -28.27
N LYS A 155 -23.55 11.49 -27.57
CA LYS A 155 -23.80 12.80 -28.20
C LYS A 155 -22.57 13.30 -28.97
N LYS A 156 -21.37 13.11 -28.43
CA LYS A 156 -20.13 13.63 -29.02
C LYS A 156 -19.64 12.78 -30.20
N TYR A 157 -19.75 11.47 -30.11
CA TYR A 157 -19.12 10.54 -31.04
C TYR A 157 -20.07 9.61 -31.79
N GLY A 158 -21.37 9.66 -31.53
CA GLY A 158 -22.38 8.75 -32.09
C GLY A 158 -22.60 7.55 -31.17
N GLU A 159 -23.86 7.29 -30.83
CA GLU A 159 -24.26 6.14 -30.02
C GLU A 159 -23.96 4.82 -30.73
N GLU A 160 -24.15 4.82 -32.04
CA GLU A 160 -23.90 3.69 -32.93
C GLU A 160 -22.43 3.25 -32.94
N ASN A 161 -21.51 4.12 -32.51
CA ASN A 161 -20.08 3.87 -32.45
C ASN A 161 -19.65 3.20 -31.14
N ILE A 162 -20.52 3.10 -30.14
CA ILE A 162 -20.21 2.46 -28.86
C ILE A 162 -20.41 0.94 -28.99
N ALA A 163 -19.31 0.18 -28.91
CA ALA A 163 -19.34 -1.28 -28.97
C ALA A 163 -19.62 -1.92 -27.59
N ALA A 164 -19.18 -1.27 -26.51
CA ALA A 164 -19.44 -1.69 -25.13
C ALA A 164 -19.27 -0.49 -24.19
N PHE A 165 -20.11 -0.41 -23.17
CA PHE A 165 -19.99 0.55 -22.07
C PHE A 165 -20.25 -0.19 -20.75
N VAL A 166 -19.18 -0.63 -20.10
CA VAL A 166 -19.23 -1.48 -18.91
C VAL A 166 -18.81 -0.70 -17.68
N VAL A 167 -19.55 -0.82 -16.59
CA VAL A 167 -19.26 -0.17 -15.31
C VAL A 167 -18.79 -1.22 -14.30
N HIS A 168 -17.58 -1.03 -13.79
CA HIS A 168 -16.97 -1.88 -12.76
C HIS A 168 -17.15 -1.24 -11.39
N LEU A 169 -17.78 -1.98 -10.48
CA LEU A 169 -17.97 -1.65 -9.08
C LEU A 169 -17.24 -2.62 -8.15
N ASP A 170 -16.55 -3.60 -8.69
CA ASP A 170 -15.84 -4.67 -8.00
C ASP A 170 -14.36 -4.35 -7.72
N GLU A 171 -13.86 -3.22 -8.22
CA GLU A 171 -12.50 -2.77 -7.97
C GLU A 171 -12.41 -1.72 -6.84
N SER A 172 -11.21 -1.20 -6.60
CA SER A 172 -10.95 -0.16 -5.59
C SER A 172 -11.66 1.17 -5.89
N ASN A 173 -11.78 1.56 -7.15
CA ASN A 173 -12.45 2.78 -7.58
C ASN A 173 -13.52 2.44 -8.63
N PRO A 174 -14.79 2.76 -8.40
CA PRO A 174 -15.82 2.62 -9.44
C PRO A 174 -15.46 3.40 -10.70
N HIS A 175 -15.53 2.75 -11.86
CA HIS A 175 -15.18 3.35 -13.15
C HIS A 175 -15.91 2.66 -14.30
N CYS A 176 -15.94 3.29 -15.47
CA CYS A 176 -16.50 2.68 -16.67
C CYS A 176 -15.45 2.54 -17.78
N HIS A 177 -15.54 1.42 -18.50
CA HIS A 177 -14.84 1.15 -19.74
C HIS A 177 -15.79 1.35 -20.92
N CYS A 178 -15.48 2.33 -21.76
CA CYS A 178 -16.18 2.58 -23.00
C CYS A 178 -15.30 2.18 -24.19
N THR A 179 -15.71 1.15 -24.93
CA THR A 179 -15.09 0.77 -26.20
C THR A 179 -15.81 1.48 -27.35
N LEU A 180 -15.16 2.46 -27.95
CA LEU A 180 -15.71 3.31 -29.01
C LEU A 180 -14.98 3.07 -30.34
N LEU A 181 -15.73 2.93 -31.43
CA LEU A 181 -15.20 2.81 -32.79
C LEU A 181 -15.10 4.21 -33.44
N PRO A 182 -13.92 4.65 -33.92
CA PRO A 182 -13.76 5.96 -34.56
C PRO A 182 -14.30 5.93 -35.99
N ILE A 183 -15.62 5.77 -36.14
CA ILE A 183 -16.31 5.79 -37.44
C ILE A 183 -16.92 7.18 -37.64
N THR A 184 -16.59 7.80 -38.75
CA THR A 184 -17.06 9.15 -39.10
C THR A 184 -18.52 9.14 -39.50
N LYS A 185 -19.14 10.32 -39.59
CA LYS A 185 -20.51 10.49 -40.11
C LYS A 185 -20.67 10.00 -41.55
N THR A 186 -19.57 9.95 -42.31
CA THR A 186 -19.50 9.40 -43.68
C THR A 186 -19.25 7.89 -43.69
N ASN A 187 -19.41 7.21 -42.55
CA ASN A 187 -19.27 5.77 -42.37
C ASN A 187 -17.86 5.23 -42.71
N LYS A 188 -16.82 6.03 -42.43
CA LYS A 188 -15.41 5.66 -42.64
C LYS A 188 -14.71 5.51 -41.29
N LEU A 189 -13.96 4.42 -41.11
CA LEU A 189 -13.11 4.24 -39.94
C LEU A 189 -11.89 5.17 -40.03
N SER A 190 -11.80 6.16 -39.14
CA SER A 190 -10.74 7.18 -39.15
C SER A 190 -10.45 7.72 -37.74
N TRP A 191 -9.39 7.20 -37.11
CA TRP A 191 -8.88 7.73 -35.85
C TRP A 191 -8.50 9.22 -35.94
N VAL A 192 -7.90 9.60 -37.07
CA VAL A 192 -7.41 10.96 -37.30
C VAL A 192 -8.57 11.94 -37.30
N GLU A 193 -9.65 11.63 -38.03
CA GLU A 193 -10.79 12.54 -38.14
C GLU A 193 -11.58 12.66 -36.83
N VAL A 194 -11.77 11.54 -36.12
CA VAL A 194 -12.56 11.51 -34.88
C VAL A 194 -11.79 12.08 -33.69
N PHE A 195 -10.51 11.70 -33.51
CA PHE A 195 -9.75 12.05 -32.31
C PHE A 195 -8.59 13.00 -32.57
N SER A 196 -7.65 12.64 -33.46
CA SER A 196 -6.36 13.35 -33.53
C SER A 196 -6.39 14.70 -34.24
N GLY A 197 -7.28 14.94 -35.19
CA GLY A 197 -7.18 16.09 -36.07
C GLY A 197 -5.94 16.05 -36.95
N LYS A 198 -5.56 17.20 -37.49
CA LYS A 198 -4.49 17.35 -38.49
C LYS A 198 -3.10 17.15 -37.90
N ASP A 199 -2.89 17.53 -36.64
CA ASP A 199 -1.59 17.51 -35.98
C ASP A 199 -1.70 17.30 -34.45
N LYS A 200 -0.54 17.23 -33.79
CA LYS A 200 -0.43 17.03 -32.34
C LYS A 200 -1.04 18.17 -31.51
N TYR A 201 -1.08 19.40 -32.05
CA TYR A 201 -1.62 20.56 -31.35
C TYR A 201 -3.14 20.53 -31.37
N GLU A 202 -3.74 20.21 -32.51
CA GLU A 202 -5.18 19.99 -32.64
C GLU A 202 -5.64 18.84 -31.75
N PHE A 203 -4.90 17.73 -31.72
CA PHE A 203 -5.19 16.62 -30.80
C PHE A 203 -5.22 17.08 -29.34
N GLY A 204 -4.21 17.85 -28.92
CA GLY A 204 -4.14 18.40 -27.57
C GLY A 204 -5.28 19.38 -27.26
N GLN A 205 -5.70 20.19 -28.24
CA GLN A 205 -6.87 21.07 -28.08
C GLN A 205 -8.17 20.27 -27.92
N ARG A 206 -8.39 19.28 -28.78
CA ARG A 206 -9.56 18.39 -28.71
C ARG A 206 -9.63 17.63 -27.39
N LEU A 207 -8.50 17.15 -26.86
CA LEU A 207 -8.41 16.53 -25.54
C LEU A 207 -8.75 17.51 -24.40
N ARG A 208 -8.20 18.74 -24.43
CA ARG A 208 -8.54 19.76 -23.43
C ARG A 208 -10.03 20.08 -23.45
N GLN A 209 -10.58 20.29 -24.64
CA GLN A 209 -12.01 20.54 -24.83
C GLN A 209 -12.85 19.35 -24.35
N LEU A 210 -12.43 18.11 -24.59
CA LEU A 210 -13.10 16.92 -24.06
C LEU A 210 -13.17 16.97 -22.52
N HIS A 211 -12.07 17.35 -21.85
CA HIS A 211 -12.08 17.51 -20.39
C HIS A 211 -12.91 18.71 -19.92
N ASP A 212 -12.93 19.82 -20.66
CA ASP A 212 -13.77 20.99 -20.36
C ASP A 212 -15.26 20.61 -20.42
N GLU A 213 -15.70 20.02 -21.53
CA GLU A 213 -17.10 19.60 -21.72
C GLU A 213 -17.50 18.49 -20.75
N LEU A 214 -16.60 17.54 -20.45
CA LEU A 214 -16.88 16.49 -19.45
C LEU A 214 -17.08 17.10 -18.06
N ALA A 215 -16.38 18.19 -17.73
CA ALA A 215 -16.52 18.86 -16.44
C ALA A 215 -17.90 19.51 -16.28
N GLU A 216 -18.50 20.03 -17.37
CA GLU A 216 -19.87 20.54 -17.34
C GLU A 216 -20.89 19.45 -16.99
N VAL A 217 -20.70 18.24 -17.50
CA VAL A 217 -21.56 17.08 -17.18
C VAL A 217 -21.33 16.61 -15.75
N ASN A 218 -20.09 16.66 -15.28
CA ASN A 218 -19.67 16.19 -13.96
C ASN A 218 -19.87 17.20 -12.81
N ASP A 219 -20.18 18.47 -13.11
CA ASP A 219 -20.38 19.51 -12.10
C ASP A 219 -21.49 19.15 -11.11
N LYS A 220 -22.61 18.62 -11.61
CA LYS A 220 -23.73 18.13 -10.76
C LYS A 220 -23.36 16.95 -9.85
N TRP A 221 -22.27 16.24 -10.18
CA TRP A 221 -21.73 15.13 -9.40
C TRP A 221 -20.60 15.56 -8.45
N GLY A 222 -20.30 16.87 -8.39
CA GLY A 222 -19.24 17.43 -7.56
C GLY A 222 -17.83 17.10 -8.06
N LEU A 223 -17.70 16.64 -9.31
CA LEU A 223 -16.43 16.26 -9.92
C LEU A 223 -15.93 17.41 -10.81
N LYS A 224 -14.89 18.11 -10.36
CA LYS A 224 -14.30 19.22 -11.10
C LYS A 224 -13.33 18.73 -12.17
N ARG A 225 -12.97 19.64 -13.07
CA ARG A 225 -11.91 19.43 -14.05
C ARG A 225 -10.55 19.16 -13.39
N GLY A 226 -9.75 18.31 -14.03
CA GLY A 226 -8.33 18.14 -13.71
C GLY A 226 -7.51 19.40 -13.97
N ASP A 227 -6.41 19.54 -13.25
CA ASP A 227 -5.46 20.64 -13.45
C ASP A 227 -4.72 20.47 -14.77
N SER A 228 -4.33 21.59 -15.38
CA SER A 228 -3.58 21.55 -16.62
C SER A 228 -2.18 20.96 -16.41
N ILE A 229 -1.74 20.08 -17.31
CA ILE A 229 -0.35 19.59 -17.34
C ILE A 229 0.63 20.75 -17.52
N LEU A 230 0.24 21.83 -18.21
CA LEU A 230 1.08 23.01 -18.40
C LEU A 230 1.33 23.78 -17.09
N GLU A 231 0.39 23.71 -16.15
CA GLU A 231 0.47 24.38 -14.85
C GLU A 231 1.13 23.50 -13.80
N THR A 232 0.86 22.19 -13.86
CA THR A 232 1.28 21.23 -12.83
C THR A 232 2.57 20.48 -13.17
N GLY A 233 2.99 20.47 -14.44
CA GLY A 233 4.09 19.63 -14.92
C GLY A 233 3.83 18.13 -14.80
N ALA A 234 2.58 17.72 -14.56
CA ALA A 234 2.22 16.34 -14.26
C ALA A 234 2.50 15.42 -15.46
N GLN A 235 3.28 14.36 -15.25
CA GLN A 235 3.50 13.30 -16.22
C GLN A 235 2.75 12.03 -15.80
N HIS A 236 2.24 11.28 -16.78
CA HIS A 236 1.64 9.98 -16.52
C HIS A 236 2.69 9.05 -15.91
N LYS A 237 2.45 8.61 -14.68
CA LYS A 237 3.30 7.64 -13.98
C LYS A 237 2.76 6.26 -14.27
N SER A 238 3.61 5.35 -14.75
CA SER A 238 3.26 3.93 -14.77
C SER A 238 3.01 3.46 -13.33
N TYR A 239 2.19 2.43 -13.16
CA TYR A 239 1.95 1.81 -11.84
C TYR A 239 3.26 1.49 -11.09
N LEU A 240 4.27 1.04 -11.84
CA LEU A 240 5.59 0.66 -11.32
C LEU A 240 6.41 1.88 -10.90
N GLN A 241 6.29 3.01 -11.61
CA GLN A 241 6.93 4.27 -11.23
C GLN A 241 6.28 4.86 -9.97
N TRP A 242 4.95 4.81 -9.88
CA TRP A 242 4.22 5.17 -8.67
C TRP A 242 4.64 4.28 -7.49
N LEU A 243 4.71 2.96 -7.68
CA LEU A 243 5.12 2.02 -6.65
C LEU A 243 6.56 2.27 -6.16
N LYS A 244 7.51 2.53 -7.07
CA LYS A 244 8.88 2.90 -6.72
C LYS A 244 8.97 4.18 -5.89
N GLU A 245 8.18 5.19 -6.25
CA GLU A 245 8.10 6.43 -5.47
C GLU A 245 7.46 6.22 -4.09
N GLN A 246 6.42 5.40 -3.99
CA GLN A 246 5.81 5.03 -2.70
C GLN A 246 6.82 4.29 -1.81
N VAL A 247 7.57 3.34 -2.38
CA VAL A 247 8.64 2.62 -1.67
C VAL A 247 9.74 3.58 -1.21
N ALA A 248 10.17 4.51 -2.06
CA ALA A 248 11.20 5.50 -1.72
C ALA A 248 10.73 6.49 -0.63
N THR A 249 9.51 7.03 -0.77
CA THR A 249 8.91 7.98 0.19
C THR A 249 8.70 7.31 1.55
N ASN A 250 8.21 6.07 1.54
CA ASN A 250 8.02 5.31 2.78
C ASN A 250 9.37 4.89 3.39
N LYS A 251 10.41 4.62 2.60
CA LYS A 251 11.77 4.36 3.12
C LYS A 251 12.31 5.54 3.92
N GLU A 252 12.15 6.76 3.41
CA GLU A 252 12.59 7.96 4.15
C GLU A 252 11.74 8.19 5.39
N THR A 253 10.42 7.99 5.28
CA THR A 253 9.49 8.09 6.41
C THR A 253 9.85 7.09 7.52
N ILE A 254 10.07 5.82 7.17
CA ILE A 254 10.46 4.76 8.12
C ILE A 254 11.82 5.06 8.74
N LYS A 255 12.78 5.56 7.97
CA LYS A 255 14.11 5.95 8.49
C LYS A 255 13.98 7.02 9.57
N VAL A 256 13.15 8.04 9.34
CA VAL A 256 12.86 9.07 10.34
C VAL A 256 12.18 8.46 11.56
N GLN A 257 11.17 7.60 11.38
CA GLN A 257 10.47 6.96 12.50
C GLN A 257 11.39 6.05 13.33
N VAL A 258 12.28 5.28 12.70
CA VAL A 258 13.28 4.44 13.40
C VAL A 258 14.27 5.30 14.19
N GLN A 259 14.70 6.43 13.64
CA GLN A 259 15.54 7.37 14.36
C GLN A 259 14.81 7.93 15.60
N THR A 260 13.55 8.33 15.46
CA THR A 260 12.72 8.80 16.58
C THR A 260 12.47 7.71 17.64
N ILE A 261 12.33 6.44 17.25
CA ILE A 261 12.25 5.30 18.18
C ILE A 261 13.53 5.22 19.03
N GLN A 262 14.69 5.37 18.40
CA GLN A 262 15.97 5.34 19.10
C GLN A 262 16.10 6.52 20.08
N GLU A 263 15.75 7.73 19.64
CA GLU A 263 15.74 8.93 20.49
C GLU A 263 14.79 8.76 21.70
N ASN A 264 13.58 8.25 21.48
CA ASN A 264 12.62 7.99 22.54
C ASN A 264 13.13 6.95 23.55
N LYS A 265 13.82 5.91 23.07
CA LYS A 265 14.45 4.89 23.92
C LYS A 265 15.51 5.50 24.83
N ASP A 266 16.35 6.38 24.29
CA ASP A 266 17.40 7.07 25.05
C ASP A 266 16.80 8.03 26.10
N GLN A 267 15.74 8.75 25.73
CA GLN A 267 15.00 9.60 26.67
C GLN A 267 14.33 8.80 27.80
N LEU A 268 13.75 7.63 27.50
CA LEU A 268 13.20 6.73 28.51
C LEU A 268 14.28 6.25 29.49
N TYR A 269 15.50 5.98 29.00
CA TYR A 269 16.63 5.62 29.86
C TYR A 269 16.99 6.76 30.82
N LEU A 270 17.09 8.00 30.33
CA LEU A 270 17.39 9.18 31.14
C LEU A 270 16.31 9.45 32.20
N ILE A 271 15.03 9.35 31.84
CA ILE A 271 13.92 9.55 32.77
C ILE A 271 13.91 8.46 33.86
N ASN A 272 14.18 7.20 33.51
CA ASN A 272 14.29 6.12 34.50
C ASN A 272 15.43 6.39 35.51
N ALA A 273 16.57 6.88 35.04
CA ALA A 273 17.68 7.27 35.91
C ALA A 273 17.33 8.46 36.81
N ALA A 274 16.54 9.42 36.33
CA ALA A 274 16.04 10.54 37.13
C ALA A 274 15.04 10.07 38.21
N ILE A 275 14.09 9.21 37.86
CA ILE A 275 13.13 8.61 38.81
C ILE A 275 13.87 7.90 39.95
N LYS A 276 14.87 7.06 39.64
CA LYS A 276 15.65 6.35 40.66
C LYS A 276 16.37 7.30 41.63
N ARG A 277 16.88 8.43 41.13
CA ARG A 277 17.50 9.48 41.97
C ARG A 277 16.46 10.15 42.86
N ALA A 278 15.30 10.51 42.32
CA ALA A 278 14.20 11.10 43.08
C ALA A 278 13.66 10.15 44.17
N GLU A 279 13.48 8.86 43.88
CA GLU A 279 13.09 7.84 44.87
C GLU A 279 14.10 7.72 46.01
N THR A 280 15.40 7.76 45.68
CA THR A 280 16.48 7.68 46.67
C THR A 280 16.45 8.91 47.61
N LYS A 281 16.27 10.10 47.04
CA LYS A 281 16.13 11.36 47.78
C LYS A 281 14.91 11.33 48.71
N LEU A 282 13.77 10.84 48.21
CA LEU A 282 12.52 10.73 48.96
C LEU A 282 12.65 9.76 50.14
N LYS A 283 13.28 8.59 49.95
CA LYS A 283 13.60 7.64 51.04
C LYS A 283 14.51 8.27 52.11
N GLY A 284 15.52 9.02 51.68
CA GLY A 284 16.44 9.72 52.59
C GLY A 284 15.72 10.78 53.43
N LEU A 285 14.88 11.61 52.80
CA LEU A 285 14.08 12.63 53.47
C LEU A 285 13.07 12.02 54.44
N THR A 286 12.36 10.96 54.03
CA THR A 286 11.41 10.23 54.88
C THR A 286 12.10 9.71 56.15
N THR A 287 13.29 9.13 55.99
CA THR A 287 14.09 8.63 57.12
C THR A 287 14.53 9.76 58.05
N MET A 288 14.96 10.89 57.50
CA MET A 288 15.35 12.07 58.29
C MET A 288 14.17 12.64 59.08
N VAL A 289 12.99 12.75 58.47
CA VAL A 289 11.76 13.22 59.15
C VAL A 289 11.42 12.29 60.32
N LYS A 290 11.37 10.97 60.08
CA LYS A 290 11.10 9.98 61.12
C LYS A 290 12.09 10.06 62.30
N ASN A 291 13.38 10.25 62.01
CA ASN A 291 14.40 10.38 63.05
C ASN A 291 14.21 11.66 63.89
N LEU A 292 13.84 12.78 63.25
CA LEU A 292 13.56 14.04 63.95
C LEU A 292 12.28 13.96 64.78
N GLU A 293 11.22 13.29 64.28
CA GLU A 293 9.99 13.03 65.03
C GLU A 293 10.25 12.19 66.29
N ASN A 294 11.05 11.13 66.16
CA ASN A 294 11.46 10.33 67.32
C ASN A 294 12.23 11.16 68.35
N LYS A 295 13.16 12.03 67.90
CA LYS A 295 13.91 12.91 68.79
C LYS A 295 13.01 13.95 69.47
N LYS A 296 12.05 14.51 68.73
CA LYS A 296 11.03 15.41 69.28
C LYS A 296 10.23 14.73 70.38
N GLN A 297 9.76 13.50 70.14
CA GLN A 297 8.99 12.72 71.12
C GLN A 297 9.78 12.49 72.41
N GLN A 298 11.08 12.18 72.31
CA GLN A 298 11.96 12.03 73.47
C GLN A 298 12.07 13.32 74.30
N ILE A 299 12.21 14.47 73.63
CA ILE A 299 12.26 15.78 74.30
C ILE A 299 10.91 16.12 74.92
N ASP A 300 9.80 15.86 74.24
CA ASP A 300 8.45 16.05 74.77
C ASP A 300 8.22 15.22 76.05
N ASP A 301 8.71 13.97 76.08
CA ASP A 301 8.63 13.12 77.27
C ASP A 301 9.53 13.59 78.42
N GLN A 302 10.71 14.16 78.12
CA GLN A 302 11.58 14.81 79.12
C GLN A 302 10.91 16.05 79.72
N ILE A 303 10.29 16.91 78.89
CA ILE A 303 9.56 18.10 79.34
C ILE A 303 8.39 17.68 80.26
N ARG A 304 7.60 16.66 79.87
CA ARG A 304 6.52 16.12 80.71
C ARG A 304 7.01 15.60 82.07
N THR A 305 8.19 14.99 82.10
CA THR A 305 8.80 14.50 83.34
C THR A 305 9.19 15.66 84.25
N LEU A 306 9.84 16.69 83.68
CA LEU A 306 10.20 17.91 84.40
C LEU A 306 8.97 18.66 84.92
N ASP A 307 7.88 18.70 84.16
CA ASP A 307 6.61 19.31 84.60
C ASP A 307 6.05 18.64 85.85
N LYS A 308 6.04 17.30 85.89
CA LYS A 308 5.64 16.54 87.09
C LYS A 308 6.56 16.78 88.28
N GLU A 309 7.86 16.97 88.06
CA GLU A 309 8.82 17.27 89.13
C GLU A 309 8.65 18.69 89.69
N LEU A 310 8.33 19.66 88.84
CA LEU A 310 8.01 21.05 89.22
C LEU A 310 6.69 21.16 90.00
N GLU A 311 5.69 20.34 89.67
CA GLU A 311 4.41 20.25 90.40
C GLU A 311 4.57 19.59 91.78
N ASN A 312 5.47 18.63 91.94
CA ASN A 312 5.69 17.88 93.19
C ASN A 312 6.58 18.58 94.24
N GLY A 313 6.97 19.84 94.03
CA GLY A 313 7.35 20.76 95.12
C GLY A 313 8.68 20.54 95.85
N LYS A 314 9.77 20.10 95.19
CA LYS A 314 11.12 20.15 95.80
C LYS A 314 11.75 21.55 95.68
N ALA A 315 11.71 22.32 96.77
CA ALA A 315 12.05 23.75 96.82
C ALA A 315 13.54 24.13 96.60
N SER A 316 14.48 23.18 96.52
CA SER A 316 15.92 23.52 96.45
C SER A 316 16.51 23.66 95.04
N ASN A 317 15.86 23.19 93.97
CA ASN A 317 16.43 23.20 92.60
C ASN A 317 15.45 23.73 91.53
N ARG A 318 14.48 24.55 91.91
CA ARG A 318 13.40 25.02 90.99
C ARG A 318 13.92 25.85 89.81
N GLU A 319 14.83 26.79 90.05
CA GLU A 319 15.43 27.62 89.00
C GLU A 319 16.21 26.78 87.97
N GLU A 320 16.97 25.77 88.42
CA GLU A 320 17.73 24.88 87.54
C GLU A 320 16.80 24.04 86.64
N LEU A 321 15.70 23.52 87.21
CA LEU A 321 14.69 22.76 86.48
C LEU A 321 13.95 23.64 85.45
N GLU A 322 13.60 24.87 85.80
CA GLU A 322 12.97 25.83 84.88
C GLU A 322 13.93 26.23 83.74
N ALA A 323 15.21 26.45 84.03
CA ALA A 323 16.24 26.73 83.02
C ALA A 323 16.46 25.54 82.06
N LEU A 324 16.47 24.31 82.58
CA LEU A 324 16.57 23.10 81.75
C LEU A 324 15.33 22.92 80.85
N LYS A 325 14.13 23.18 81.39
CA LYS A 325 12.89 23.16 80.61
C LYS A 325 12.90 24.20 79.50
N GLN A 326 13.35 25.42 79.76
CA GLN A 326 13.52 26.45 78.70
C GLN A 326 14.47 25.98 77.60
N LYS A 327 15.60 25.36 77.96
CA LYS A 327 16.57 24.82 77.00
C LYS A 327 15.98 23.70 76.13
N LEU A 328 15.23 22.78 76.74
CA LEU A 328 14.55 21.70 76.01
C LEU A 328 13.45 22.23 75.08
N ASN A 329 12.70 23.25 75.51
CA ASN A 329 11.72 23.93 74.65
C ASN A 329 12.39 24.60 73.44
N ALA A 330 13.52 25.29 73.65
CA ALA A 330 14.27 25.88 72.54
C ALA A 330 14.82 24.82 71.56
N GLU A 331 15.28 23.67 72.08
CA GLU A 331 15.71 22.54 71.23
C GLU A 331 14.52 21.91 70.47
N ARG A 332 13.36 21.79 71.12
CA ARG A 332 12.11 21.32 70.52
C ARG A 332 11.67 22.23 69.37
N GLU A 333 11.65 23.55 69.55
CA GLU A 333 11.32 24.51 68.50
C GLU A 333 12.27 24.39 67.30
N LYS A 334 13.58 24.21 67.56
CA LYS A 334 14.58 23.98 66.52
C LYS A 334 14.34 22.68 65.76
N ILE A 335 13.94 21.61 66.43
CA ILE A 335 13.59 20.34 65.78
C ILE A 335 12.30 20.48 64.97
N GLU A 336 11.28 21.17 65.48
CA GLU A 336 10.03 21.45 64.75
C GLU A 336 10.29 22.23 63.46
N ALA A 337 11.15 23.26 63.50
CA ALA A 337 11.56 24.00 62.32
C ALA A 337 12.30 23.11 61.29
N ASN A 338 13.16 22.19 61.76
CA ASN A 338 13.86 21.24 60.89
C ASN A 338 12.91 20.20 60.27
N ILE A 339 11.91 19.74 61.00
CA ILE A 339 10.86 18.84 60.47
C ILE A 339 10.07 19.56 59.37
N ALA A 340 9.70 20.82 59.59
CA ALA A 340 8.99 21.63 58.59
C ALA A 340 9.81 21.79 57.29
N ASP A 341 11.10 22.16 57.37
CA ASP A 341 12.00 22.23 56.21
C ASP A 341 12.12 20.90 55.46
N LYS A 342 12.23 19.79 56.20
CA LYS A 342 12.37 18.46 55.59
C LYS A 342 11.07 17.99 54.94
N ASN A 343 9.92 18.29 55.53
CA ASN A 343 8.60 18.01 54.95
C ASN A 343 8.35 18.83 53.68
N GLU A 344 8.76 20.09 53.63
CA GLU A 344 8.68 20.91 52.41
C GLU A 344 9.52 20.30 51.28
N LYS A 345 10.76 19.90 51.57
CA LYS A 345 11.65 19.23 50.61
C LYS A 345 11.13 17.87 50.16
N LEU A 346 10.44 17.14 51.06
CA LEU A 346 9.83 15.85 50.78
C LEU A 346 8.61 16.02 49.86
N ASN A 347 7.77 17.02 50.10
CA ASN A 347 6.65 17.36 49.21
C ASN A 347 7.15 17.76 47.82
N ALA A 348 8.18 18.60 47.73
CA ALA A 348 8.79 18.99 46.46
C ALA A 348 9.35 17.78 45.68
N ALA A 349 10.07 16.87 46.36
CA ALA A 349 10.60 15.65 45.75
C ALA A 349 9.49 14.67 45.31
N THR A 350 8.37 14.64 46.03
CA THR A 350 7.19 13.83 45.68
C THR A 350 6.52 14.36 44.42
N SER A 351 6.36 15.69 44.32
CA SER A 351 5.82 16.35 43.12
C SER A 351 6.71 16.12 41.89
N GLU A 352 8.03 16.25 42.06
CA GLU A 352 9.02 15.97 40.99
C GLU A 352 8.93 14.51 40.50
N LEU A 353 8.79 13.56 41.42
CA LEU A 353 8.64 12.14 41.08
C LEU A 353 7.35 11.88 40.28
N GLN A 354 6.24 12.53 40.67
CA GLN A 354 4.96 12.41 39.98
C GLN A 354 5.04 12.97 38.55
N GLU A 355 5.69 14.12 38.35
CA GLU A 355 5.90 14.71 37.03
C GLU A 355 6.76 13.81 36.13
N LEU A 356 7.87 13.28 36.67
CA LEU A 356 8.73 12.33 35.95
C LEU A 356 7.97 11.04 35.57
N ALA A 357 7.12 10.53 36.45
CA ALA A 357 6.29 9.35 36.17
C ALA A 357 5.27 9.62 35.05
N GLN A 358 4.61 10.78 35.05
CA GLN A 358 3.70 11.17 33.97
C GLN A 358 4.42 11.33 32.64
N ARG A 359 5.60 11.97 32.64
CA ARG A 359 6.42 12.15 31.44
C ARG A 359 6.89 10.80 30.88
N LYS A 360 7.28 9.86 31.75
CA LYS A 360 7.62 8.48 31.37
C LYS A 360 6.44 7.77 30.71
N ALA A 361 5.24 7.87 31.29
CA ALA A 361 4.05 7.22 30.76
C ALA A 361 3.72 7.70 29.34
N LYS A 362 3.66 9.03 29.12
CA LYS A 362 3.41 9.62 27.80
C LYS A 362 4.47 9.23 26.77
N LEU A 363 5.74 9.30 27.14
CA LEU A 363 6.83 8.96 26.23
C LEU A 363 6.82 7.47 25.87
N LYS A 364 6.48 6.60 26.83
CA LYS A 364 6.35 5.17 26.60
C LYS A 364 5.17 4.84 25.68
N GLU A 365 4.04 5.50 25.84
CA GLU A 365 2.88 5.35 24.94
C GLU A 365 3.24 5.73 23.51
N ASN A 366 3.89 6.88 23.31
CA ASN A 366 4.37 7.32 22.00
C ASN A 366 5.38 6.34 21.39
N TYR A 367 6.31 5.81 22.20
CA TYR A 367 7.27 4.80 21.77
C TYR A 367 6.56 3.51 21.32
N ASP A 368 5.64 2.98 22.12
CA ASP A 368 4.91 1.74 21.84
C ASP A 368 3.96 1.89 20.63
N GLU A 369 3.39 3.07 20.40
CA GLU A 369 2.58 3.37 19.22
C GLU A 369 3.44 3.47 17.95
N LEU A 370 4.55 4.20 18.01
CA LEU A 370 5.45 4.38 16.87
C LEU A 370 6.10 3.04 16.47
N GLN A 371 6.49 2.22 17.45
CA GLN A 371 7.00 0.87 17.22
C GLN A 371 5.94 -0.03 16.53
N ARG A 372 4.67 0.07 16.94
CA ARG A 372 3.56 -0.64 16.28
C ARG A 372 3.36 -0.20 14.84
N LYS A 373 3.42 1.11 14.56
CA LYS A 373 3.31 1.65 13.19
C LYS A 373 4.43 1.14 12.30
N VAL A 374 5.70 1.26 12.74
CA VAL A 374 6.86 0.75 12.01
C VAL A 374 6.75 -0.75 11.76
N ASN A 375 6.43 -1.54 12.79
CA ASN A 375 6.29 -3.00 12.65
C ASN A 375 5.15 -3.42 11.70
N LYS A 376 4.13 -2.58 11.53
CA LYS A 376 3.02 -2.83 10.59
C LYS A 376 3.32 -2.39 9.16
N GLU A 377 3.99 -1.24 9.00
CA GLU A 377 4.30 -0.63 7.69
C GLU A 377 5.50 -1.31 6.99
N LEU A 378 6.48 -1.80 7.75
CA LEU A 378 7.70 -2.40 7.20
C LEU A 378 7.45 -3.69 6.38
N PRO A 379 6.62 -4.65 6.82
CA PRO A 379 6.33 -5.86 6.05
C PRO A 379 5.44 -5.56 4.84
N THR A 380 4.42 -4.71 5.00
CA THR A 380 3.42 -4.44 3.95
C THR A 380 3.98 -3.77 2.71
N ILE A 381 5.06 -2.98 2.81
CA ILE A 381 5.66 -2.33 1.64
C ILE A 381 6.46 -3.33 0.80
N PHE A 382 7.25 -4.17 1.45
CA PHE A 382 8.05 -5.18 0.77
C PHE A 382 7.13 -6.28 0.24
N ASP A 383 6.18 -6.74 1.04
CA ASP A 383 5.24 -7.79 0.66
C ASP A 383 4.32 -7.31 -0.46
N LYS A 384 3.72 -6.13 -0.38
CA LYS A 384 2.78 -5.66 -1.42
C LYS A 384 3.47 -5.30 -2.74
N ALA A 385 4.65 -4.68 -2.68
CA ALA A 385 5.40 -4.36 -3.90
C ALA A 385 6.00 -5.60 -4.58
N THR A 386 6.40 -6.62 -3.80
CA THR A 386 6.95 -7.89 -4.33
C THR A 386 5.80 -8.82 -4.78
N HIS A 387 4.70 -8.88 -4.03
CA HIS A 387 3.50 -9.65 -4.35
C HIS A 387 2.81 -9.14 -5.63
N ASP A 388 2.53 -7.84 -5.73
CA ASP A 388 1.77 -7.26 -6.84
C ASP A 388 2.57 -7.18 -8.16
N MET A 389 3.90 -7.07 -8.09
CA MET A 389 4.74 -6.84 -9.28
C MET A 389 5.48 -8.08 -9.78
N SER A 390 5.82 -9.02 -8.88
CA SER A 390 6.64 -10.18 -9.24
C SER A 390 6.01 -11.53 -8.92
N VAL A 391 5.18 -11.67 -7.88
CA VAL A 391 4.69 -12.99 -7.51
C VAL A 391 3.48 -13.39 -8.34
N SER A 392 2.44 -12.57 -8.54
CA SER A 392 1.23 -13.09 -9.24
C SER A 392 1.45 -13.51 -10.71
N LEU A 393 2.29 -12.81 -11.48
CA LEU A 393 2.60 -13.14 -12.88
C LEU A 393 3.63 -14.28 -13.02
N TRP A 394 4.62 -14.34 -12.13
CA TRP A 394 5.63 -15.41 -12.14
C TRP A 394 5.13 -16.65 -11.43
N GLU A 395 4.35 -16.55 -10.36
CA GLU A 395 3.68 -17.66 -9.68
C GLU A 395 2.76 -18.37 -10.67
N GLU A 396 1.98 -17.66 -11.50
CA GLU A 396 1.23 -18.26 -12.60
C GLU A 396 2.12 -19.05 -13.57
N THR A 397 3.23 -18.44 -14.00
CA THR A 397 4.19 -19.08 -14.91
C THR A 397 4.87 -20.30 -14.26
N VAL A 398 5.19 -20.22 -12.98
CA VAL A 398 5.80 -21.28 -12.17
C VAL A 398 4.80 -22.40 -11.89
N GLN A 399 3.53 -22.08 -11.64
CA GLN A 399 2.46 -23.08 -11.49
C GLN A 399 2.18 -23.78 -12.82
N ASN A 400 2.22 -23.06 -13.95
CA ASN A 400 2.16 -23.66 -15.28
C ASN A 400 3.37 -24.59 -15.50
N PHE A 401 4.58 -24.15 -15.17
CA PHE A 401 5.77 -25.02 -15.29
C PHE A 401 5.74 -26.23 -14.34
N LYS A 402 5.18 -26.09 -13.13
CA LYS A 402 4.94 -27.22 -12.21
C LYS A 402 3.96 -28.23 -12.80
N LYS A 403 2.87 -27.73 -13.41
CA LYS A 403 1.88 -28.56 -14.08
C LYS A 403 2.48 -29.25 -15.30
N ASP A 404 3.15 -28.51 -16.18
CA ASP A 404 3.82 -29.04 -17.36
C ASP A 404 4.87 -30.08 -16.96
N LYS A 405 5.66 -29.84 -15.91
CA LYS A 405 6.60 -30.83 -15.37
C LYS A 405 5.88 -32.11 -14.94
N ALA A 406 4.76 -32.01 -14.22
CA ALA A 406 3.98 -33.18 -13.83
C ALA A 406 3.44 -33.96 -15.04
N ASP A 407 2.95 -33.24 -16.07
CA ASP A 407 2.49 -33.83 -17.33
C ASP A 407 3.65 -34.50 -18.10
N PHE A 408 4.84 -33.90 -18.11
CA PHE A 408 6.04 -34.47 -18.70
C PHE A 408 6.60 -35.67 -17.92
N GLU A 409 6.53 -35.66 -16.59
CA GLU A 409 6.88 -36.82 -15.76
C GLU A 409 5.92 -37.98 -15.99
N GLN A 410 4.62 -37.69 -16.14
CA GLN A 410 3.62 -38.69 -16.51
C GLN A 410 3.92 -39.26 -17.91
N PHE A 411 4.12 -38.39 -18.90
CA PHE A 411 4.51 -38.80 -20.25
C PHE A 411 5.80 -39.63 -20.25
N SER A 412 6.80 -39.25 -19.45
CA SER A 412 8.06 -39.98 -19.31
C SER A 412 7.85 -41.41 -18.79
N ARG A 413 6.91 -41.61 -17.84
CA ARG A 413 6.56 -42.94 -17.32
C ARG A 413 5.87 -43.82 -18.37
N GLU A 414 5.21 -43.22 -19.35
CA GLU A 414 4.54 -43.91 -20.46
C GLU A 414 5.51 -44.26 -21.61
N LEU A 415 6.72 -43.69 -21.62
CA LEU A 415 7.74 -43.97 -22.64
C LEU A 415 8.44 -45.33 -22.43
N PRO A 416 8.85 -46.01 -23.52
CA PRO A 416 9.74 -47.17 -23.44
C PRO A 416 11.06 -46.84 -22.71
N PRO A 417 11.69 -47.81 -22.00
CA PRO A 417 12.82 -47.54 -21.10
C PRO A 417 14.00 -46.79 -21.74
N ASN A 418 14.32 -47.09 -23.00
CA ASN A 418 15.41 -46.46 -23.75
C ASN A 418 15.11 -45.00 -24.15
N LEU A 419 13.83 -44.66 -24.37
CA LEU A 419 13.40 -43.30 -24.70
C LEU A 419 13.18 -42.48 -23.43
N ARG A 420 12.69 -43.11 -22.36
CA ARG A 420 12.55 -42.51 -21.03
C ARG A 420 13.87 -41.96 -20.51
N VAL A 421 14.93 -42.77 -20.50
CA VAL A 421 16.27 -42.33 -20.02
C VAL A 421 16.79 -41.12 -20.80
N LYS A 422 16.58 -41.11 -22.13
CA LYS A 422 17.00 -39.99 -22.98
C LYS A 422 16.15 -38.74 -22.76
N PHE A 423 14.87 -38.91 -22.50
CA PHE A 423 13.92 -37.84 -22.24
C PHE A 423 14.15 -37.19 -20.87
N ASP A 424 14.30 -38.00 -19.82
CA ASP A 424 14.59 -37.55 -18.46
C ASP A 424 15.92 -36.76 -18.42
N SER A 425 16.96 -37.26 -19.10
CA SER A 425 18.24 -36.56 -19.21
C SER A 425 18.16 -35.19 -19.93
N LEU A 426 17.19 -34.99 -20.82
CA LEU A 426 16.98 -33.69 -21.50
C LEU A 426 16.20 -32.70 -20.63
N LEU A 427 15.38 -33.20 -19.70
CA LEU A 427 14.57 -32.38 -18.81
C LEU A 427 15.33 -31.89 -17.57
N GLU A 428 16.27 -32.67 -17.04
CA GLU A 428 16.98 -32.38 -15.77
C GLU A 428 17.68 -31.01 -15.71
N ASP A 429 18.19 -30.49 -16.83
CA ASP A 429 18.87 -29.17 -16.89
C ASP A 429 18.02 -28.08 -17.59
N SER A 430 16.73 -28.35 -17.80
CA SER A 430 15.82 -27.42 -18.48
C SER A 430 15.34 -26.28 -17.57
N VAL A 431 15.07 -25.12 -18.19
CA VAL A 431 14.46 -23.97 -17.49
C VAL A 431 13.12 -24.35 -16.87
N LEU A 432 12.40 -25.29 -17.47
CA LEU A 432 11.13 -25.84 -16.99
C LEU A 432 11.27 -26.45 -15.59
N VAL A 433 12.25 -27.35 -15.39
CA VAL A 433 12.45 -28.05 -14.11
C VAL A 433 12.94 -27.08 -13.03
N GLU A 434 13.89 -26.21 -13.36
CA GLU A 434 14.40 -25.22 -12.41
C GLU A 434 13.31 -24.24 -11.95
N MET A 435 12.44 -23.79 -12.87
CA MET A 435 11.31 -22.92 -12.52
C MET A 435 10.23 -23.67 -11.75
N ALA A 436 9.97 -24.94 -12.07
CA ALA A 436 8.99 -25.75 -11.34
C ALA A 436 9.43 -26.00 -9.88
N GLU A 437 10.72 -26.17 -9.62
CA GLU A 437 11.25 -26.49 -8.28
C GLU A 437 11.52 -25.24 -7.43
N HIS A 438 12.10 -24.19 -8.02
CA HIS A 438 12.60 -23.01 -7.30
C HIS A 438 12.02 -21.69 -7.79
N GLY A 439 10.97 -21.72 -8.62
CA GLY A 439 10.47 -20.54 -9.32
C GLY A 439 10.03 -19.38 -8.43
N ASN A 440 9.46 -19.66 -7.26
CA ASN A 440 9.05 -18.62 -6.31
C ASN A 440 10.27 -17.89 -5.71
N ASP A 441 11.33 -18.62 -5.39
CA ASP A 441 12.55 -18.07 -4.81
C ASP A 441 13.36 -17.30 -5.87
N ILE A 442 13.34 -17.78 -7.12
CA ILE A 442 13.89 -17.08 -8.29
C ILE A 442 13.17 -15.75 -8.52
N ALA A 443 11.83 -15.75 -8.45
CA ALA A 443 11.03 -14.55 -8.62
C ALA A 443 11.28 -13.52 -7.51
N ALA A 444 11.33 -13.96 -6.25
CA ALA A 444 11.64 -13.12 -5.10
C ALA A 444 13.03 -12.47 -5.21
N THR A 445 14.05 -13.26 -5.59
CA THR A 445 15.41 -12.77 -5.80
C THR A 445 15.49 -11.76 -6.95
N ALA A 446 14.84 -12.05 -8.08
CA ALA A 446 14.77 -11.14 -9.23
C ALA A 446 14.08 -9.82 -8.90
N ALA A 447 13.03 -9.85 -8.10
CA ALA A 447 12.31 -8.66 -7.66
C ALA A 447 13.16 -7.77 -6.75
N ALA A 448 13.87 -8.37 -5.80
CA ALA A 448 14.81 -7.66 -4.93
C ALA A 448 15.92 -6.96 -5.75
N LEU A 449 16.44 -7.63 -6.78
CA LEU A 449 17.41 -7.03 -7.72
C LEU A 449 16.83 -5.87 -8.53
N PHE A 450 15.58 -5.97 -8.98
CA PHE A 450 14.91 -4.92 -9.77
C PHE A 450 14.59 -3.67 -8.94
N LEU A 451 14.37 -3.84 -7.64
CA LEU A 451 14.17 -2.75 -6.68
C LEU A 451 15.49 -2.17 -6.15
N GLY A 452 16.64 -2.72 -6.57
CA GLY A 452 17.96 -2.28 -6.14
C GLY A 452 18.38 -2.74 -4.75
N TYR A 453 17.66 -3.70 -4.16
CA TYR A 453 18.02 -4.32 -2.88
C TYR A 453 19.00 -5.48 -3.08
N VAL A 454 20.19 -5.16 -3.57
CA VAL A 454 21.21 -6.14 -3.97
C VAL A 454 21.65 -7.03 -2.81
N ASP A 455 21.87 -6.44 -1.62
CA ASP A 455 22.29 -7.19 -0.44
C ASP A 455 21.20 -8.17 0.01
N LYS A 456 19.95 -7.71 0.08
CA LYS A 456 18.81 -8.58 0.43
C LYS A 456 18.57 -9.68 -0.59
N ALA A 457 18.76 -9.40 -1.88
CA ALA A 457 18.65 -10.42 -2.92
C ALA A 457 19.74 -11.49 -2.74
N THR A 458 20.94 -11.08 -2.33
CA THR A 458 22.07 -11.98 -2.08
C THR A 458 21.83 -12.82 -0.83
N ASP A 459 21.48 -12.19 0.29
CA ASP A 459 21.15 -12.89 1.55
C ASP A 459 20.01 -13.90 1.36
N PHE A 460 18.96 -13.51 0.62
CA PHE A 460 17.82 -14.37 0.35
C PHE A 460 18.22 -15.58 -0.53
N ALA A 461 19.02 -15.35 -1.57
CA ALA A 461 19.48 -16.44 -2.43
C ALA A 461 20.38 -17.43 -1.68
N GLU A 462 21.33 -16.95 -0.88
CA GLU A 462 22.25 -17.79 -0.10
C GLU A 462 21.52 -18.58 0.99
N SER A 463 20.56 -17.96 1.68
CA SER A 463 19.76 -18.63 2.73
C SER A 463 18.80 -19.69 2.20
N ASN A 464 18.46 -19.65 0.91
CA ASN A 464 17.58 -20.62 0.25
C ASN A 464 18.34 -21.61 -0.65
N GLY A 465 19.63 -21.86 -0.37
CA GLY A 465 20.43 -22.89 -1.04
C GLY A 465 21.04 -22.47 -2.39
N GLY A 466 20.98 -21.18 -2.71
CA GLY A 466 21.64 -20.56 -3.87
C GLY A 466 23.12 -20.19 -3.61
N GLY A 467 23.59 -19.11 -4.25
CA GLY A 467 24.98 -18.62 -4.18
C GLY A 467 25.83 -18.91 -5.42
N GLY A 468 25.22 -19.34 -6.52
CA GLY A 468 25.89 -19.71 -7.77
C GLY A 468 26.41 -18.54 -8.60
N ALA A 469 25.89 -17.32 -8.35
CA ALA A 469 26.30 -16.09 -9.01
C ALA A 469 26.09 -14.89 -8.09
N SER A 470 26.75 -13.77 -8.40
CA SER A 470 26.54 -12.48 -7.75
C SER A 470 26.30 -11.40 -8.81
N PRO A 471 25.39 -10.44 -8.56
CA PRO A 471 25.13 -9.31 -9.45
C PRO A 471 26.33 -8.35 -9.57
N GLY A 472 27.31 -8.41 -8.66
CA GLY A 472 28.48 -7.54 -8.66
C GLY A 472 28.21 -6.11 -8.15
N THR A 473 29.25 -5.27 -8.11
CA THR A 473 29.15 -3.89 -7.65
C THR A 473 28.50 -3.00 -8.71
N GLY A 474 27.62 -2.08 -8.28
CA GLY A 474 26.95 -1.15 -9.19
C GLY A 474 25.73 -1.73 -9.93
N TRP A 475 25.13 -2.81 -9.42
CA TRP A 475 23.92 -3.38 -10.01
C TRP A 475 22.75 -2.38 -9.95
N GLY A 476 22.29 -1.94 -11.11
CA GLY A 476 21.17 -1.02 -11.29
C GLY A 476 20.76 -0.96 -12.76
N ARG A 477 19.69 -0.22 -13.09
CA ARG A 477 19.27 -0.01 -14.48
C ARG A 477 20.29 0.87 -15.20
N LYS A 478 20.64 0.53 -16.44
CA LYS A 478 21.51 1.37 -17.27
C LYS A 478 20.72 2.52 -17.92
N GLU A 479 21.40 3.60 -18.31
CA GLU A 479 20.77 4.77 -18.92
C GLU A 479 20.12 4.47 -20.29
N ASP A 480 20.72 3.53 -21.05
CA ASP A 480 20.31 3.09 -22.38
C ASP A 480 19.40 1.84 -22.36
N GLU A 481 19.10 1.29 -21.19
CA GLU A 481 18.31 0.07 -21.01
C GLU A 481 16.83 0.40 -20.77
N ASP A 482 15.95 -0.12 -21.62
CA ASP A 482 14.51 -0.03 -21.39
C ASP A 482 14.08 -0.89 -20.18
N GLU A 483 12.89 -0.61 -19.65
CA GLU A 483 12.44 -1.23 -18.41
C GLU A 483 12.26 -2.74 -18.53
N GLU A 484 11.84 -3.21 -19.70
CA GLU A 484 11.57 -4.61 -19.96
C GLU A 484 12.87 -5.40 -20.11
N ALA A 485 13.89 -4.82 -20.74
CA ALA A 485 15.25 -5.33 -20.79
C ALA A 485 15.87 -5.42 -19.38
N TYR A 486 15.66 -4.40 -18.55
CA TYR A 486 16.15 -4.41 -17.16
C TYR A 486 15.48 -5.50 -16.31
N LYS A 487 14.15 -5.66 -16.43
CA LYS A 487 13.42 -6.76 -15.79
C LYS A 487 13.96 -8.12 -16.20
N ARG A 488 14.13 -8.33 -17.51
CA ARG A 488 14.72 -9.57 -18.06
C ARG A 488 16.10 -9.84 -17.46
N ARG A 489 16.95 -8.83 -17.33
CA ARG A 489 18.28 -8.97 -16.72
C ARG A 489 18.22 -9.33 -15.23
N CYS A 490 17.29 -8.74 -14.47
CA CYS A 490 17.04 -9.11 -13.07
C CYS A 490 16.53 -10.55 -12.92
N CYS A 491 15.65 -11.01 -13.81
CA CYS A 491 15.16 -12.39 -13.81
C CYS A 491 16.26 -13.40 -14.14
N ILE A 492 17.09 -13.11 -15.16
CA ILE A 492 18.23 -13.94 -15.51
C ILE A 492 19.20 -14.04 -14.34
N MET A 493 19.51 -12.91 -13.70
CA MET A 493 20.42 -12.90 -12.56
C MET A 493 19.82 -13.57 -11.33
N GLY A 494 18.55 -13.35 -11.00
CA GLY A 494 17.87 -14.04 -9.90
C GLY A 494 17.90 -15.56 -10.05
N ARG A 495 17.65 -16.05 -11.27
CA ARG A 495 17.81 -17.47 -11.60
C ARG A 495 19.25 -17.97 -11.40
N MET A 496 20.24 -17.18 -11.81
CA MET A 496 21.65 -17.55 -11.64
C MET A 496 22.08 -17.55 -10.18
N MET A 497 21.58 -16.60 -9.37
CA MET A 497 21.85 -16.50 -7.94
C MET A 497 21.23 -17.66 -7.15
N MET A 498 20.03 -18.11 -7.53
CA MET A 498 19.34 -19.24 -6.89
C MET A 498 19.93 -20.62 -7.21
N ARG A 499 20.95 -20.70 -8.08
CA ARG A 499 21.66 -21.96 -8.32
C ARG A 499 22.65 -22.22 -7.18
N PRO A 500 22.93 -23.48 -6.82
CA PRO A 500 23.98 -23.82 -5.87
C PRO A 500 25.36 -23.36 -6.36
N ALA A 501 26.24 -23.00 -5.43
CA ALA A 501 27.62 -22.64 -5.71
C ALA A 501 28.35 -23.75 -6.52
N GLY A 502 28.88 -23.41 -7.70
CA GLY A 502 29.73 -24.29 -8.53
C GLY A 502 29.12 -24.84 -9.83
N ARG A 503 27.81 -24.66 -10.11
CA ARG A 503 27.16 -25.15 -11.36
C ARG A 503 27.23 -24.10 -12.48
N LYS A 504 28.22 -24.17 -13.38
CA LYS A 504 28.36 -23.26 -14.56
C LYS A 504 27.41 -23.64 -15.70
N LEU A 505 26.88 -22.65 -16.43
CA LEU A 505 26.14 -22.86 -17.69
C LEU A 505 27.03 -23.60 -18.70
N LYS A 506 26.59 -24.76 -19.20
CA LYS A 506 27.07 -25.26 -20.49
C LYS A 506 26.54 -24.30 -21.55
N ARG A 507 27.44 -23.58 -22.22
CA ARG A 507 27.09 -22.79 -23.40
C ARG A 507 26.65 -23.76 -24.50
N SER A 508 25.40 -23.64 -24.94
CA SER A 508 24.91 -24.23 -26.20
C SER A 508 25.32 -23.36 -27.38
#